data_AF-A0AAV0PAX5-F1
#
_entry.id   AF-A0AAV0PAX5-F1
#
_cell.length_a   1.000
_cell.length_b   1.000
_cell.length_c   1.000
_cell.angle_alpha   90.00
_cell.angle_beta   90.00
_cell.angle_gamma   90.00
#
_symmetry.space_group_name_H-M   'P 1'
#
loop_
_entity.id
_entity.type
_entity.pdbx_description
1 polymer ?
#
loop_
_entity_poly.entity_id
_entity_poly.type
_entity_poly.pdbx_seq_one_letter_code
_entity_poly.pdbx_strand_id
1 'polypeptide(L)'
;MGKGKKWKHGIYARMLALAAHALAEVSKSLTFFRTFNFMQNKHEPKDLWEEPFIPASAWTPCADQRNWTRSEGNNGYIMITANGGINQQRVAVCNAVVVARLLNSTLVIPSFMYSSVWKDVSQFGDIYQEEHFIEYLSPDIRIVKELPEELQSLDLEAIGSIVTDVDIMKEAKPSFYLKNILPLLHKNKVVHFVGFGNRLAFDPIPFDLQRLRCRCNFHALLFVPKIQEAGALLLRRLRNHAPYQLALHLRFEIDMVAHSLCEYGGGQEEAEELEAYRKIHFPALTLLKKTRKLPSPAALRSEGLCPLTPEEAVLMLSALGFNRRTRVFVAGANIYGGPSRLAALTNLFPNLVTKEKLLSASEIEPFANFSSQLAALDFIGCTAADAFAMTDSGSQLSSLVSGYRVYYGGGRMPTIRPNKRRLAGIFMKNSTIEWKVFEQRVRKAVRQTKHVFERPKGRSVYRFPRCKECMCVAEEAAAADVVTKTKRKRRH
;
A
#
# COMPACT_ATOMS: atom_id res chain seq x y z
N MET A 1 8.80 -13.08 32.48
CA MET A 1 9.28 -14.45 32.20
C MET A 1 8.22 -15.18 31.37
N GLY A 2 8.41 -15.21 30.05
CA GLY A 2 7.39 -15.69 29.11
C GLY A 2 7.45 -17.21 28.92
N LYS A 3 6.38 -17.91 29.31
CA LYS A 3 6.14 -19.28 28.85
C LYS A 3 5.93 -19.22 27.34
N GLY A 4 6.82 -19.86 26.57
CA GLY A 4 6.69 -19.95 25.12
C GLY A 4 5.35 -20.56 24.73
N LYS A 5 4.48 -19.78 24.07
CA LYS A 5 3.19 -20.23 23.56
C LYS A 5 3.43 -21.28 22.46
N LYS A 6 3.17 -22.55 22.76
CA LYS A 6 3.17 -23.64 21.76
C LYS A 6 1.89 -23.54 20.93
N TRP A 7 1.98 -22.88 19.78
CA TRP A 7 0.96 -23.00 18.74
C TRP A 7 0.92 -24.45 18.26
N LYS A 8 -0.23 -25.11 18.41
CA LYS A 8 -0.46 -26.49 17.97
C LYS A 8 0.01 -26.62 16.52
N HIS A 9 0.77 -27.68 16.20
CA HIS A 9 1.23 -27.99 14.84
C HIS A 9 0.05 -27.85 13.87
N GLY A 10 0.09 -26.76 13.11
CA GLY A 10 -1.09 -26.13 12.56
C GLY A 10 -1.69 -26.92 11.41
N ILE A 11 -2.90 -26.49 11.04
CA ILE A 11 -3.70 -26.90 9.87
C ILE A 11 -2.85 -27.14 8.59
N TYR A 12 -1.68 -26.51 8.45
CA TYR A 12 -0.78 -26.59 7.30
C TYR A 12 0.44 -27.53 7.41
N ALA A 13 0.60 -28.30 8.50
CA ALA A 13 1.82 -29.09 8.76
C ALA A 13 2.25 -29.98 7.58
N ARG A 14 1.32 -30.77 7.01
CA ARG A 14 1.56 -31.62 5.84
C ARG A 14 2.03 -30.81 4.62
N MET A 15 1.35 -29.71 4.31
CA MET A 15 1.68 -28.88 3.15
C MET A 15 3.02 -28.17 3.31
N LEU A 16 3.36 -27.72 4.53
CA LEU A 16 4.67 -27.13 4.83
C LEU A 16 5.80 -28.16 4.68
N ALA A 17 5.57 -29.41 5.09
CA ALA A 17 6.53 -30.50 4.87
C ALA A 17 6.73 -30.79 3.38
N LEU A 18 5.65 -30.85 2.59
CA LEU A 18 5.72 -31.00 1.13
C LEU A 18 6.47 -29.84 0.47
N ALA A 19 6.19 -28.60 0.89
CA ALA A 19 6.91 -27.42 0.41
C ALA A 19 8.42 -27.48 0.75
N ALA A 20 8.75 -27.88 1.98
CA ALA A 20 10.15 -28.05 2.41
C ALA A 20 10.88 -29.09 1.56
N HIS A 21 10.22 -30.22 1.28
CA HIS A 21 10.78 -31.27 0.44
C HIS A 21 11.02 -30.78 -0.99
N ALA A 22 10.02 -30.17 -1.62
CA ALA A 22 10.13 -29.63 -2.98
C ALA A 22 11.26 -28.59 -3.09
N LEU A 23 11.41 -27.73 -2.08
CA LEU A 23 12.48 -26.74 -2.01
C LEU A 23 13.87 -27.36 -1.78
N ALA A 24 13.96 -28.50 -1.09
CA ALA A 24 15.21 -29.22 -0.86
C ALA A 24 15.67 -30.03 -2.07
N GLU A 25 14.76 -30.62 -2.84
CA GLU A 25 15.09 -31.33 -4.09
C GLU A 25 15.76 -30.42 -5.11
N VAL A 26 15.29 -29.17 -5.23
CA VAL A 26 15.92 -28.13 -6.08
C VAL A 26 17.35 -27.82 -5.62
N SER A 27 17.64 -27.94 -4.32
CA SER A 27 18.98 -27.69 -3.76
C SER A 27 19.94 -28.88 -3.91
N LYS A 28 19.44 -30.12 -3.86
CA LYS A 28 20.26 -31.36 -4.00
C LYS A 28 20.68 -31.65 -5.44
N SER A 29 19.90 -31.22 -6.43
CA SER A 29 20.26 -31.35 -7.85
C SER A 29 21.53 -30.56 -8.23
N LEU A 30 22.03 -29.68 -7.36
CA LEU A 30 23.24 -28.89 -7.59
C LEU A 30 24.55 -29.61 -7.24
N THR A 31 24.50 -30.68 -6.43
CA THR A 31 25.71 -31.29 -5.86
C THR A 31 26.11 -32.63 -6.49
N PHE A 32 25.35 -33.19 -7.45
CA PHE A 32 25.55 -34.59 -7.85
C PHE A 32 25.76 -34.92 -9.34
N PHE A 33 25.85 -33.98 -10.30
CA PHE A 33 26.15 -34.38 -11.69
C PHE A 33 27.06 -33.40 -12.45
N ARG A 34 28.35 -33.72 -12.51
CA ARG A 34 29.16 -33.60 -13.74
C ARG A 34 28.86 -34.87 -14.55
N THR A 35 28.68 -34.74 -15.86
CA THR A 35 28.48 -35.77 -16.90
C THR A 35 27.02 -36.08 -17.30
N PHE A 36 26.76 -35.86 -18.59
CA PHE A 36 25.60 -36.17 -19.45
C PHE A 36 24.31 -35.33 -19.36
N ASN A 37 24.03 -34.68 -20.49
CA ASN A 37 22.85 -33.89 -20.84
C ASN A 37 21.56 -34.71 -20.63
N PHE A 38 20.65 -34.18 -19.78
CA PHE A 38 19.20 -33.98 -20.01
C PHE A 38 18.41 -33.95 -18.68
N MET A 39 18.61 -32.95 -17.80
CA MET A 39 17.56 -32.49 -16.85
C MET A 39 17.84 -31.05 -16.39
N GLN A 40 16.84 -30.19 -16.58
CA GLN A 40 16.90 -28.75 -16.36
C GLN A 40 17.27 -28.38 -14.92
N ASN A 41 18.29 -27.52 -14.75
CA ASN A 41 18.39 -26.64 -13.60
C ASN A 41 17.03 -25.97 -13.36
N LYS A 42 16.30 -26.28 -12.29
CA LYS A 42 15.07 -25.55 -11.94
C LYS A 42 15.43 -24.16 -11.38
N HIS A 43 15.88 -23.28 -12.27
CA HIS A 43 15.91 -21.84 -12.02
C HIS A 43 14.49 -21.38 -11.64
N GLU A 44 14.40 -20.34 -10.83
CA GLU A 44 13.11 -19.72 -10.54
C GLU A 44 12.46 -19.30 -11.86
N PRO A 45 11.13 -19.48 -12.01
CA PRO A 45 10.45 -19.07 -13.23
C PRO A 45 10.70 -17.59 -13.53
N LYS A 46 11.13 -17.27 -14.77
CA LYS A 46 11.46 -15.90 -15.19
C LYS A 46 10.28 -14.94 -14.99
N ASP A 47 9.04 -15.41 -15.13
CA ASP A 47 7.80 -14.64 -14.93
C ASP A 47 7.54 -14.24 -13.47
N LEU A 48 8.39 -14.64 -12.53
CA LEU A 48 8.41 -14.10 -11.16
C LEU A 48 9.17 -12.78 -11.07
N TRP A 49 10.22 -12.62 -11.88
CA TRP A 49 11.18 -11.53 -11.83
C TRP A 49 11.02 -10.52 -12.96
N GLU A 50 10.39 -10.95 -14.05
CA GLU A 50 10.12 -10.13 -15.23
C GLU A 50 8.60 -10.07 -15.47
N GLU A 51 8.10 -8.91 -15.86
CA GLU A 51 6.72 -8.77 -16.32
C GLU A 51 6.62 -9.27 -17.77
N PRO A 52 5.86 -10.33 -18.07
CA PRO A 52 5.84 -10.95 -19.39
C PRO A 52 5.04 -10.17 -20.45
N PHE A 53 4.36 -9.08 -20.05
CA PHE A 53 3.37 -8.40 -20.89
C PHE A 53 3.91 -7.10 -21.52
N ILE A 54 4.22 -7.16 -22.82
CA ILE A 54 4.58 -5.99 -23.65
C ILE A 54 3.58 -4.82 -23.52
N PRO A 55 2.25 -5.02 -23.40
CA PRO A 55 1.32 -3.90 -23.20
C PRO A 55 1.58 -3.07 -21.94
N ALA A 56 2.24 -3.62 -20.93
CA ALA A 56 2.57 -2.87 -19.71
C ALA A 56 3.59 -1.76 -19.97
N SER A 57 4.52 -1.96 -20.91
CA SER A 57 5.57 -0.99 -21.24
C SER A 57 5.10 0.11 -22.21
N ALA A 58 3.89 0.00 -22.76
CA ALA A 58 3.29 1.03 -23.59
C ALA A 58 2.87 2.29 -22.79
N TRP A 59 2.74 2.15 -21.46
CA TRP A 59 2.33 3.22 -20.55
C TRP A 59 3.54 3.92 -19.94
N THR A 60 3.58 5.25 -20.04
CA THR A 60 4.61 6.10 -19.42
C THR A 60 4.00 7.10 -18.45
N PRO A 61 4.69 7.48 -17.37
CA PRO A 61 4.33 8.62 -16.53
C PRO A 61 4.06 9.89 -17.36
N CYS A 62 2.96 10.59 -17.05
CA CYS A 62 2.70 11.93 -17.61
C CYS A 62 1.82 12.82 -16.72
N ALA A 63 1.66 12.47 -15.44
CA ALA A 63 0.82 13.24 -14.50
C ALA A 63 1.44 14.60 -14.13
N ASP A 64 2.74 14.76 -14.33
CA ASP A 64 3.51 15.99 -14.16
C ASP A 64 3.06 17.09 -15.12
N GLN A 65 2.48 16.73 -16.28
CA GLN A 65 1.93 17.67 -17.24
C GLN A 65 0.81 18.53 -16.62
N ARG A 66 0.87 19.84 -16.87
CA ARG A 66 -0.11 20.84 -16.41
C ARG A 66 -0.85 21.42 -17.59
N ASN A 67 -2.18 21.44 -17.52
CA ASN A 67 -3.04 22.00 -18.57
C ASN A 67 -4.14 22.90 -17.97
N TRP A 68 -3.77 23.73 -17.00
CA TRP A 68 -4.68 24.70 -16.39
C TRP A 68 -3.92 25.89 -15.81
N THR A 69 -4.67 26.96 -15.52
CA THR A 69 -4.16 28.11 -14.75
C THR A 69 -4.20 27.81 -13.25
N ARG A 70 -3.30 28.42 -12.49
CA ARG A 70 -3.26 28.29 -11.03
C ARG A 70 -4.59 28.67 -10.36
N SER A 71 -4.93 28.03 -9.24
CA SER A 71 -5.98 28.50 -8.32
C SER A 71 -5.40 29.54 -7.38
N GLU A 72 -5.96 30.76 -7.38
CA GLU A 72 -5.55 31.81 -6.45
C GLU A 72 -6.00 31.56 -5.00
N GLY A 73 -7.00 30.68 -4.81
CA GLY A 73 -7.44 30.29 -3.47
C GLY A 73 -8.40 31.29 -2.82
N ASN A 74 -9.20 31.99 -3.63
CA ASN A 74 -10.02 33.13 -3.22
C ASN A 74 -11.23 32.79 -2.35
N ASN A 75 -11.62 31.51 -2.25
CA ASN A 75 -12.83 31.12 -1.54
C ASN A 75 -12.63 30.84 -0.04
N GLY A 76 -11.40 30.90 0.48
CA GLY A 76 -11.09 30.65 1.89
C GLY A 76 -9.99 29.60 2.09
N TYR A 77 -9.91 29.03 3.30
CA TYR A 77 -8.87 28.12 3.75
C TYR A 77 -9.44 26.75 4.13
N ILE A 78 -8.80 25.69 3.66
CA ILE A 78 -9.12 24.32 4.05
C ILE A 78 -8.01 23.80 4.96
N MET A 79 -8.40 23.38 6.16
CA MET A 79 -7.54 22.65 7.08
C MET A 79 -7.89 21.16 7.05
N ILE A 80 -6.88 20.33 7.21
CA ILE A 80 -7.01 18.87 7.18
C ILE A 80 -6.33 18.28 8.41
N THR A 81 -7.03 17.45 9.15
CA THR A 81 -6.44 16.50 10.10
C THR A 81 -6.71 15.09 9.59
N ALA A 82 -5.70 14.48 8.98
CA ALA A 82 -5.82 13.21 8.27
C ALA A 82 -5.76 12.01 9.23
N ASN A 83 -6.67 11.04 9.05
CA ASN A 83 -6.70 9.82 9.86
C ASN A 83 -6.06 8.60 9.19
N GLY A 84 -5.87 7.56 9.99
CA GLY A 84 -5.29 6.29 9.55
C GLY A 84 -3.77 6.25 9.61
N GLY A 85 -3.18 5.14 9.20
CA GLY A 85 -1.71 5.04 9.10
C GLY A 85 -1.17 5.87 7.93
N ILE A 86 0.15 6.03 7.85
CA ILE A 86 0.79 6.96 6.89
C ILE A 86 0.38 6.77 5.42
N ASN A 87 0.13 5.52 5.02
CA ASN A 87 -0.34 5.19 3.68
C ASN A 87 -1.77 5.68 3.41
N GLN A 88 -2.64 5.70 4.42
CA GLN A 88 -3.99 6.27 4.34
C GLN A 88 -3.94 7.80 4.39
N GLN A 89 -3.10 8.35 5.25
CA GLN A 89 -2.85 9.80 5.32
C GLN A 89 -2.34 10.35 3.98
N ARG A 90 -1.44 9.64 3.29
CA ARG A 90 -1.01 9.98 1.91
C ARG A 90 -2.18 10.16 0.95
N VAL A 91 -3.16 9.25 1.00
CA VAL A 91 -4.38 9.33 0.18
C VAL A 91 -5.24 10.53 0.59
N ALA A 92 -5.38 10.77 1.89
CA ALA A 92 -6.14 11.91 2.41
C ALA A 92 -5.53 13.24 1.95
N VAL A 93 -4.20 13.40 2.02
CA VAL A 93 -3.48 14.59 1.53
C VAL A 93 -3.72 14.79 0.04
N CYS A 94 -3.56 13.75 -0.78
CA CYS A 94 -3.80 13.86 -2.22
C CYS A 94 -5.26 14.22 -2.55
N ASN A 95 -6.22 13.71 -1.78
CA ASN A 95 -7.62 14.09 -1.92
C ASN A 95 -7.86 15.55 -1.49
N ALA A 96 -7.20 16.02 -0.44
CA ALA A 96 -7.31 17.39 0.04
C ALA A 96 -6.80 18.42 -0.96
N VAL A 97 -5.66 18.16 -1.61
CA VAL A 97 -5.14 19.00 -2.71
C VAL A 97 -6.20 19.16 -3.82
N VAL A 98 -6.88 18.06 -4.17
CA VAL A 98 -7.92 18.08 -5.20
C VAL A 98 -9.18 18.81 -4.73
N VAL A 99 -9.59 18.64 -3.47
CA VAL A 99 -10.73 19.36 -2.88
C VAL A 99 -10.44 20.87 -2.83
N ALA A 100 -9.23 21.27 -2.41
CA ALA A 100 -8.84 22.68 -2.38
C ALA A 100 -8.90 23.31 -3.78
N ARG A 101 -8.43 22.59 -4.79
CA ARG A 101 -8.54 23.02 -6.17
C ARG A 101 -9.99 23.10 -6.66
N LEU A 102 -10.79 22.08 -6.39
CA LEU A 102 -12.21 22.01 -6.76
C LEU A 102 -12.99 23.21 -6.18
N LEU A 103 -12.65 23.62 -4.96
CA LEU A 103 -13.32 24.69 -4.24
C LEU A 103 -12.65 26.05 -4.42
N ASN A 104 -11.60 26.16 -5.24
CA ASN A 104 -10.76 27.36 -5.38
C ASN A 104 -10.37 27.98 -4.03
N SER A 105 -9.89 27.13 -3.11
CA SER A 105 -9.48 27.50 -1.76
C SER A 105 -7.97 27.36 -1.58
N THR A 106 -7.44 28.02 -0.56
CA THR A 106 -6.08 27.81 -0.07
C THR A 106 -6.04 26.57 0.81
N LEU A 107 -5.05 25.70 0.62
CA LEU A 107 -4.81 24.55 1.51
C LEU A 107 -3.82 24.95 2.61
N VAL A 108 -4.17 24.72 3.88
CA VAL A 108 -3.20 24.74 4.98
C VAL A 108 -2.48 23.39 5.00
N ILE A 109 -1.17 23.36 5.29
CA ILE A 109 -0.42 22.10 5.40
C ILE A 109 -1.20 21.10 6.28
N PRO A 110 -1.46 19.88 5.80
CA PRO A 110 -2.22 18.90 6.56
C PRO A 110 -1.54 18.52 7.88
N SER A 111 -2.33 18.29 8.93
CA SER A 111 -1.89 17.65 10.17
C SER A 111 -2.28 16.17 10.17
N PHE A 112 -1.60 15.37 10.99
CA PHE A 112 -1.83 13.94 11.12
C PHE A 112 -2.43 13.62 12.49
N MET A 113 -3.57 12.91 12.46
CA MET A 113 -4.30 12.52 13.65
C MET A 113 -3.54 11.43 14.41
N TYR A 114 -3.36 11.63 15.71
CA TYR A 114 -2.85 10.60 16.60
C TYR A 114 -3.81 9.40 16.66
N SER A 115 -3.24 8.19 16.70
CA SER A 115 -4.00 6.94 16.80
C SER A 115 -3.52 6.11 17.97
N SER A 116 -4.46 5.58 18.75
CA SER A 116 -4.14 4.67 19.86
C SER A 116 -3.54 3.33 19.40
N VAL A 117 -3.71 2.98 18.12
CA VAL A 117 -3.18 1.76 17.51
C VAL A 117 -1.69 1.89 17.20
N TRP A 118 -1.31 2.99 16.54
CA TRP A 118 0.06 3.18 16.05
C TRP A 118 0.92 4.02 17.02
N LYS A 119 0.29 4.79 17.91
CA LYS A 119 0.91 5.64 18.93
C LYS A 119 2.00 6.57 18.38
N ASP A 120 1.81 7.01 17.15
CA ASP A 120 2.75 7.84 16.42
C ASP A 120 2.33 9.31 16.50
N VAL A 121 3.29 10.17 16.85
CA VAL A 121 3.09 11.61 16.99
C VAL A 121 3.60 12.41 15.78
N SER A 122 4.20 11.74 14.78
CA SER A 122 4.72 12.37 13.56
C SER A 122 3.64 13.22 12.89
N GLN A 123 3.99 14.45 12.55
CA GLN A 123 3.20 15.34 11.71
C GLN A 123 3.69 15.32 10.26
N PHE A 124 3.06 16.12 9.39
CA PHE A 124 3.37 16.14 7.97
C PHE A 124 4.84 16.42 7.69
N GLY A 125 5.41 17.45 8.32
CA GLY A 125 6.82 17.82 8.19
C GLY A 125 7.83 16.81 8.73
N ASP A 126 7.41 15.85 9.57
CA ASP A 126 8.27 14.75 10.04
C ASP A 126 8.38 13.62 9.01
N ILE A 127 7.43 13.54 8.06
CA ILE A 127 7.37 12.48 7.06
C ILE A 127 7.71 13.02 5.67
N TYR A 128 7.13 14.15 5.28
CA TYR A 128 7.25 14.73 3.95
C TYR A 128 7.92 16.10 3.98
N GLN A 129 8.66 16.44 2.92
CA GLN A 129 9.30 17.75 2.78
C GLN A 129 8.26 18.83 2.47
N GLU A 130 8.02 19.73 3.42
CA GLU A 130 7.00 20.79 3.33
C GLU A 130 7.27 21.77 2.20
N GLU A 131 8.51 22.26 2.11
CA GLU A 131 8.94 23.24 1.11
C GLU A 131 8.74 22.68 -0.29
N HIS A 132 9.21 21.45 -0.55
CA HIS A 132 9.00 20.77 -1.82
C HIS A 132 7.51 20.60 -2.14
N PHE A 133 6.70 20.21 -1.16
CA PHE A 133 5.25 20.04 -1.35
C PHE A 133 4.57 21.35 -1.76
N ILE A 134 4.89 22.46 -1.08
CA ILE A 134 4.38 23.80 -1.39
C ILE A 134 4.84 24.26 -2.77
N GLU A 135 6.16 24.20 -3.03
CA GLU A 135 6.77 24.71 -4.26
C GLU A 135 6.28 23.94 -5.48
N TYR A 136 6.27 22.61 -5.41
CA TYR A 136 5.90 21.75 -6.52
C TYR A 136 4.42 21.91 -6.94
N LEU A 137 3.53 22.13 -5.97
CA LEU A 137 2.09 22.32 -6.19
C LEU A 137 1.68 23.79 -6.34
N SER A 138 2.60 24.75 -6.18
CA SER A 138 2.33 26.18 -6.36
C SER A 138 1.73 26.57 -7.72
N PRO A 139 1.98 25.86 -8.85
CA PRO A 139 1.30 26.15 -10.11
C PRO A 139 -0.16 25.65 -10.15
N ASP A 140 -0.59 24.85 -9.17
CA ASP A 140 -1.89 24.19 -9.14
C ASP A 140 -2.85 24.83 -8.14
N ILE A 141 -2.39 24.99 -6.90
CA ILE A 141 -3.15 25.54 -5.78
C ILE A 141 -2.25 26.41 -4.91
N ARG A 142 -2.87 27.33 -4.17
CA ARG A 142 -2.21 28.03 -3.08
C ARG A 142 -2.14 27.12 -1.85
N ILE A 143 -0.94 26.96 -1.29
CA ILE A 143 -0.68 26.22 -0.05
C ILE A 143 0.04 27.16 0.93
N VAL A 144 -0.36 27.15 2.20
CA VAL A 144 0.24 27.92 3.28
C VAL A 144 0.55 27.00 4.46
N LYS A 145 1.56 27.36 5.26
CA LYS A 145 1.91 26.58 6.46
C LYS A 145 0.87 26.71 7.55
N GLU A 146 0.37 27.93 7.75
CA GLU A 146 -0.57 28.28 8.80
C GLU A 146 -1.70 29.17 8.25
N LEU A 147 -2.78 29.28 9.01
CA LEU A 147 -3.82 30.27 8.73
C LEU A 147 -3.28 31.69 8.92
N PRO A 148 -3.86 32.70 8.24
CA PRO A 148 -3.68 34.11 8.61
C PRO A 148 -4.02 34.35 10.09
N GLU A 149 -3.30 35.26 10.74
CA GLU A 149 -3.45 35.54 12.19
C GLU A 149 -4.91 35.81 12.58
N GLU A 150 -5.68 36.49 11.74
CA GLU A 150 -7.07 36.84 12.00
C GLU A 150 -8.01 35.63 12.03
N LEU A 151 -7.60 34.51 11.42
CA LEU A 151 -8.36 33.26 11.39
C LEU A 151 -7.87 32.22 12.40
N GLN A 152 -6.70 32.42 13.01
CA GLN A 152 -6.12 31.45 13.96
C GLN A 152 -6.88 31.41 15.30
N SER A 153 -7.48 32.53 15.72
CA SER A 153 -8.19 32.65 17.01
C SER A 153 -9.67 32.26 16.94
N LEU A 154 -10.17 31.85 15.77
CA LEU A 154 -11.58 31.48 15.60
C LEU A 154 -11.90 30.15 16.29
N ASP A 155 -13.01 30.13 17.03
CA ASP A 155 -13.60 28.89 17.50
C ASP A 155 -14.35 28.21 16.33
N LEU A 156 -13.65 27.29 15.65
CA LEU A 156 -14.17 26.59 14.49
C LEU A 156 -15.36 25.69 14.82
N GLU A 157 -15.48 25.20 16.05
CA GLU A 157 -16.60 24.38 16.49
C GLU A 157 -17.85 25.26 16.66
N ALA A 158 -17.72 26.37 17.40
CA ALA A 158 -18.82 27.29 17.66
C ALA A 158 -19.42 27.89 16.38
N ILE A 159 -18.60 28.15 15.35
CA ILE A 159 -19.08 28.69 14.06
C ILE A 159 -19.53 27.60 13.07
N GLY A 160 -19.47 26.32 13.45
CA GLY A 160 -19.88 25.20 12.60
C GLY A 160 -18.96 24.96 11.40
N SER A 161 -17.66 25.20 11.55
CA SER A 161 -16.63 25.00 10.52
C SER A 161 -15.84 23.69 10.66
N ILE A 162 -16.17 22.86 11.64
CA ILE A 162 -15.61 21.52 11.76
C ILE A 162 -16.48 20.54 10.99
N VAL A 163 -15.86 19.80 10.07
CA VAL A 163 -16.51 18.73 9.31
C VAL A 163 -15.76 17.43 9.59
N THR A 164 -16.45 16.46 10.12
CA THR A 164 -15.86 15.20 10.56
C THR A 164 -16.06 14.09 9.53
N ASP A 165 -15.49 12.93 9.82
CA ASP A 165 -15.56 11.77 8.96
C ASP A 165 -16.93 11.05 8.98
N VAL A 166 -17.82 11.42 9.91
CA VAL A 166 -19.24 11.02 9.89
C VAL A 166 -20.08 11.87 8.94
N ASP A 167 -19.69 13.12 8.71
CA ASP A 167 -20.42 14.08 7.86
C ASP A 167 -20.18 13.82 6.36
N ILE A 168 -19.04 13.22 6.02
CA ILE A 168 -18.64 12.95 4.64
C ILE A 168 -18.66 11.46 4.39
N MET A 169 -19.53 10.98 3.50
CA MET A 169 -19.51 9.58 3.10
C MET A 169 -18.16 9.18 2.47
N LYS A 170 -17.77 7.92 2.64
CA LYS A 170 -16.57 7.38 1.99
C LYS A 170 -16.69 7.54 0.47
N GLU A 171 -15.63 8.00 -0.17
CA GLU A 171 -15.60 8.26 -1.62
C GLU A 171 -16.74 9.20 -2.08
N ALA A 172 -16.94 10.33 -1.38
CA ALA A 172 -17.93 11.32 -1.75
C ALA A 172 -17.63 11.97 -3.12
N LYS A 173 -18.68 12.26 -3.90
CA LYS A 173 -18.55 12.88 -5.22
C LYS A 173 -18.18 14.36 -5.12
N PRO A 174 -17.56 14.96 -6.16
CA PRO A 174 -17.29 16.41 -6.19
C PRO A 174 -18.50 17.30 -5.88
N SER A 175 -19.70 16.88 -6.29
CA SER A 175 -20.95 17.61 -6.02
C SER A 175 -21.27 17.76 -4.53
N PHE A 176 -20.84 16.82 -3.67
CA PHE A 176 -20.99 16.94 -2.22
C PHE A 176 -20.22 18.15 -1.69
N TYR A 177 -18.98 18.32 -2.13
CA TYR A 177 -18.12 19.42 -1.71
C TYR A 177 -18.66 20.77 -2.20
N LEU A 178 -19.09 20.83 -3.46
CA LEU A 178 -19.68 22.05 -4.01
C LEU A 178 -20.99 22.44 -3.32
N LYS A 179 -21.84 21.46 -2.97
CA LYS A 179 -23.14 21.72 -2.34
C LYS A 179 -23.04 22.04 -0.85
N ASN A 180 -22.18 21.34 -0.12
CA ASN A 180 -22.19 21.37 1.35
C ASN A 180 -20.97 22.09 1.95
N ILE A 181 -19.82 22.08 1.29
CA ILE A 181 -18.58 22.66 1.83
C ILE A 181 -18.33 24.06 1.30
N LEU A 182 -18.53 24.30 0.00
CA LEU A 182 -18.32 25.62 -0.59
C LEU A 182 -19.13 26.74 0.12
N PRO A 183 -20.42 26.54 0.46
CA PRO A 183 -21.17 27.56 1.19
C PRO A 183 -20.62 27.83 2.59
N LEU A 184 -20.16 26.79 3.30
CA LEU A 184 -19.51 26.93 4.61
C LEU A 184 -18.22 27.74 4.48
N LEU A 185 -17.42 27.45 3.45
CA LEU A 185 -16.18 28.16 3.19
C LEU A 185 -16.42 29.64 2.87
N HIS A 186 -17.44 29.97 2.07
CA HIS A 186 -17.82 31.35 1.80
C HIS A 186 -18.27 32.11 3.05
N LYS A 187 -19.05 31.44 3.91
CA LYS A 187 -19.59 31.99 5.15
C LYS A 187 -18.51 32.20 6.22
N ASN A 188 -17.72 31.18 6.50
CA ASN A 188 -16.82 31.14 7.65
C ASN A 188 -15.35 31.38 7.28
N LYS A 189 -15.02 31.48 5.99
CA LYS A 189 -13.67 31.63 5.42
C LYS A 189 -12.69 30.48 5.67
N VAL A 190 -12.94 29.62 6.64
CA VAL A 190 -12.14 28.45 6.95
C VAL A 190 -13.04 27.25 7.19
N VAL A 191 -12.66 26.07 6.71
CA VAL A 191 -13.30 24.78 7.05
C VAL A 191 -12.21 23.80 7.45
N HIS A 192 -12.40 23.12 8.59
CA HIS A 192 -11.49 22.11 9.10
C HIS A 192 -12.10 20.73 8.99
N PHE A 193 -11.49 19.90 8.14
CA PHE A 193 -11.83 18.49 8.06
C PHE A 193 -11.08 17.67 9.11
N VAL A 194 -11.79 17.14 10.09
CA VAL A 194 -11.21 16.32 11.17
C VAL A 194 -11.48 14.84 10.88
N GLY A 195 -10.42 14.03 10.86
CA GLY A 195 -10.53 12.62 10.50
C GLY A 195 -10.63 12.38 8.98
N PHE A 196 -10.08 13.29 8.18
CA PHE A 196 -10.17 13.20 6.72
C PHE A 196 -9.36 12.01 6.20
N GLY A 197 -10.03 11.12 5.46
CA GLY A 197 -9.43 9.89 4.92
C GLY A 197 -9.66 9.76 3.41
N ASN A 198 -10.09 8.57 2.97
CA ASN A 198 -10.51 8.36 1.58
C ASN A 198 -11.94 8.90 1.33
N ARG A 199 -12.10 10.22 1.43
CA ARG A 199 -13.41 10.91 1.39
C ARG A 199 -13.75 11.53 0.04
N LEU A 200 -12.89 11.39 -0.98
CA LEU A 200 -13.16 11.84 -2.36
C LEU A 200 -13.21 10.66 -3.33
N ALA A 201 -14.28 10.57 -4.12
CA ALA A 201 -14.50 9.52 -5.12
C ALA A 201 -13.37 9.45 -6.15
N PHE A 202 -13.13 8.26 -6.71
CA PHE A 202 -12.26 8.11 -7.89
C PHE A 202 -13.00 8.40 -9.19
N ASP A 203 -14.31 8.16 -9.25
CA ASP A 203 -15.13 8.43 -10.43
C ASP A 203 -16.60 8.74 -10.06
N PRO A 204 -17.30 9.57 -10.83
CA PRO A 204 -16.75 10.47 -11.85
C PRO A 204 -16.02 11.65 -11.18
N ILE A 205 -14.93 12.09 -11.79
CA ILE A 205 -14.21 13.32 -11.44
C ILE A 205 -13.65 13.94 -12.72
N PRO A 206 -13.57 15.29 -12.83
CA PRO A 206 -12.92 15.94 -13.96
C PRO A 206 -11.48 15.46 -14.18
N PHE A 207 -11.10 15.35 -15.45
CA PHE A 207 -9.79 14.85 -15.90
C PHE A 207 -8.62 15.55 -15.20
N ASP A 208 -8.60 16.89 -15.20
CA ASP A 208 -7.50 17.66 -14.62
C ASP A 208 -7.41 17.53 -13.10
N LEU A 209 -8.54 17.35 -12.41
CA LEU A 209 -8.58 17.10 -10.97
C LEU A 209 -8.04 15.71 -10.62
N GLN A 210 -8.35 14.70 -11.44
CA GLN A 210 -7.80 13.36 -11.25
C GLN A 210 -6.31 13.32 -11.59
N ARG A 211 -5.87 14.07 -12.61
CA ARG A 211 -4.46 14.26 -12.96
C ARG A 211 -3.70 14.96 -11.84
N LEU A 212 -4.26 16.02 -11.24
CA LEU A 212 -3.70 16.65 -10.03
C LEU A 212 -3.56 15.64 -8.88
N ARG A 213 -4.55 14.76 -8.66
CA ARG A 213 -4.44 13.70 -7.65
C ARG A 213 -3.25 12.79 -7.90
N CYS A 214 -3.08 12.35 -9.15
CA CYS A 214 -1.94 11.54 -9.57
C CYS A 214 -0.62 12.30 -9.35
N ARG A 215 -0.58 13.58 -9.76
CA ARG A 215 0.58 14.46 -9.63
C ARG A 215 1.02 14.61 -8.17
N CYS A 216 0.08 14.93 -7.29
CA CYS A 216 0.34 15.01 -5.85
C CYS A 216 0.92 13.70 -5.32
N ASN A 217 0.29 12.57 -5.67
CA ASN A 217 0.72 11.27 -5.18
C ASN A 217 2.12 10.88 -5.65
N PHE A 218 2.45 11.08 -6.93
CA PHE A 218 3.70 10.57 -7.48
C PHE A 218 4.88 11.53 -7.36
N HIS A 219 4.63 12.85 -7.28
CA HIS A 219 5.69 13.85 -7.40
C HIS A 219 5.78 14.86 -6.24
N ALA A 220 4.65 15.21 -5.60
CA ALA A 220 4.64 16.25 -4.57
C ALA A 220 5.02 15.75 -3.16
N LEU A 221 4.82 14.45 -2.90
CA LEU A 221 5.05 13.86 -1.58
C LEU A 221 6.40 13.13 -1.52
N LEU A 222 7.46 13.91 -1.25
CA LEU A 222 8.81 13.40 -1.02
C LEU A 222 9.06 13.21 0.47
N PHE A 223 9.64 12.06 0.84
CA PHE A 223 10.02 11.82 2.24
C PHE A 223 11.11 12.79 2.72
N VAL A 224 11.14 13.13 4.00
CA VAL A 224 12.21 13.96 4.59
C VAL A 224 13.60 13.32 4.44
N PRO A 225 14.70 14.12 4.40
CA PRO A 225 16.06 13.62 4.17
C PRO A 225 16.45 12.44 5.07
N LYS A 226 16.17 12.51 6.37
CA LYS A 226 16.43 11.43 7.33
C LYS A 226 15.84 10.08 6.89
N ILE A 227 14.61 10.05 6.39
CA ILE A 227 13.96 8.82 5.88
C ILE A 227 14.60 8.38 4.56
N GLN A 228 14.94 9.33 3.67
CA GLN A 228 15.57 9.04 2.40
C GLN A 228 16.97 8.42 2.58
N GLU A 229 17.78 8.96 3.50
CA GLU A 229 19.12 8.46 3.83
C GLU A 229 19.08 7.05 4.42
N ALA A 230 18.21 6.82 5.41
CA ALA A 230 17.99 5.49 5.98
C ALA A 230 17.47 4.51 4.92
N GLY A 231 16.56 4.96 4.06
CA GLY A 231 16.06 4.19 2.92
C GLY A 231 17.17 3.83 1.92
N ALA A 232 18.04 4.77 1.56
CA ALA A 232 19.16 4.53 0.66
C ALA A 232 20.14 3.50 1.25
N LEU A 233 20.43 3.60 2.55
CA LEU A 233 21.26 2.63 3.26
C LEU A 233 20.62 1.24 3.28
N LEU A 234 19.31 1.16 3.58
CA LEU A 234 18.53 -0.06 3.54
C LEU A 234 18.63 -0.73 2.16
N LEU A 235 18.40 0.04 1.09
CA LEU A 235 18.47 -0.45 -0.30
C LEU A 235 19.87 -0.94 -0.69
N ARG A 236 20.92 -0.24 -0.25
CA ARG A 236 22.31 -0.67 -0.49
C ARG A 236 22.57 -2.04 0.13
N ARG A 237 22.21 -2.25 1.40
CA ARG A 237 22.42 -3.55 2.09
C ARG A 237 21.52 -4.65 1.56
N LEU A 238 20.32 -4.29 1.11
CA LEU A 238 19.41 -5.16 0.38
C LEU A 238 20.02 -5.67 -0.93
N ARG A 239 20.75 -4.83 -1.69
CA ARG A 239 21.41 -5.22 -2.96
C ARG A 239 22.72 -5.98 -2.80
N ASN A 240 23.49 -5.74 -1.75
CA ASN A 240 24.85 -6.30 -1.61
C ASN A 240 24.97 -7.84 -1.55
N HIS A 241 23.89 -8.61 -1.33
CA HIS A 241 23.98 -10.07 -1.16
C HIS A 241 23.09 -10.89 -2.10
N ALA A 242 22.39 -10.27 -3.05
CA ALA A 242 21.59 -11.01 -4.04
C ALA A 242 21.34 -10.19 -5.31
N PRO A 243 21.41 -10.81 -6.51
CA PRO A 243 21.13 -10.14 -7.78
C PRO A 243 19.65 -9.77 -7.95
N TYR A 244 18.75 -10.55 -7.34
CA TYR A 244 17.30 -10.30 -7.34
C TYR A 244 16.73 -10.41 -5.93
N GLN A 245 15.75 -9.57 -5.63
CA GLN A 245 15.11 -9.50 -4.33
C GLN A 245 13.59 -9.47 -4.43
N LEU A 246 12.96 -10.26 -3.58
CA LEU A 246 11.52 -10.25 -3.37
C LEU A 246 11.21 -9.42 -2.13
N ALA A 247 10.41 -8.36 -2.27
CA ALA A 247 9.74 -7.76 -1.14
C ALA A 247 8.41 -8.45 -0.87
N LEU A 248 8.18 -8.89 0.36
CA LEU A 248 6.91 -9.44 0.84
C LEU A 248 6.30 -8.47 1.86
N HIS A 249 5.19 -7.85 1.50
CA HIS A 249 4.38 -7.12 2.47
C HIS A 249 3.44 -8.08 3.19
N LEU A 250 3.76 -8.36 4.46
CA LEU A 250 3.06 -9.27 5.34
C LEU A 250 2.14 -8.47 6.28
N ARG A 251 0.93 -8.14 5.80
CA ARG A 251 -0.08 -7.42 6.60
C ARG A 251 -0.76 -8.35 7.60
N PHE A 252 -0.04 -8.72 8.65
CA PHE A 252 -0.47 -9.64 9.69
C PHE A 252 -0.17 -9.10 11.10
N GLU A 253 -0.26 -7.79 11.25
CA GLU A 253 -0.17 -7.09 12.53
C GLU A 253 -1.48 -7.21 13.33
N ILE A 254 -1.40 -7.07 14.65
CA ILE A 254 -2.54 -7.28 15.56
C ILE A 254 -3.75 -6.40 15.20
N ASP A 255 -3.52 -5.18 14.71
CA ASP A 255 -4.60 -4.27 14.31
C ASP A 255 -5.40 -4.84 13.13
N MET A 256 -4.73 -5.36 12.12
CA MET A 256 -5.37 -6.00 10.97
C MET A 256 -6.01 -7.33 11.35
N VAL A 257 -5.31 -8.17 12.12
CA VAL A 257 -5.81 -9.47 12.58
C VAL A 257 -7.10 -9.27 13.40
N ALA A 258 -7.11 -8.32 14.34
CA ALA A 258 -8.28 -7.98 15.12
C ALA A 258 -9.40 -7.39 14.24
N HIS A 259 -9.12 -6.37 13.43
CA HIS A 259 -10.11 -5.69 12.59
C HIS A 259 -10.78 -6.64 11.57
N SER A 260 -10.06 -7.64 11.07
CA SER A 260 -10.56 -8.57 10.04
C SER A 260 -11.74 -9.45 10.49
N LEU A 261 -11.97 -9.61 11.80
CA LEU A 261 -12.95 -10.54 12.39
C LEU A 261 -12.75 -12.02 12.00
N CYS A 262 -11.61 -12.36 11.41
CA CYS A 262 -11.28 -13.72 11.03
C CYS A 262 -10.65 -14.51 12.19
N GLU A 263 -10.68 -15.83 12.08
CA GLU A 263 -9.94 -16.76 12.93
C GLU A 263 -8.67 -17.23 12.22
N TYR A 264 -7.59 -17.45 12.96
CA TYR A 264 -6.29 -17.83 12.39
C TYR A 264 -5.70 -19.08 13.03
N GLY A 265 -6.55 -19.87 13.71
CA GLY A 265 -6.19 -21.17 14.26
C GLY A 265 -5.61 -21.12 15.67
N GLY A 266 -5.74 -20.00 16.39
CA GLY A 266 -5.30 -19.86 17.77
C GLY A 266 -6.34 -20.31 18.82
N GLY A 267 -7.52 -20.73 18.37
CA GLY A 267 -8.60 -21.20 19.24
C GLY A 267 -9.17 -20.08 20.13
N GLN A 268 -9.72 -20.48 21.28
CA GLN A 268 -10.44 -19.58 22.18
C GLN A 268 -9.55 -18.46 22.75
N GLU A 269 -8.27 -18.75 23.03
CA GLU A 269 -7.32 -17.75 23.55
C GLU A 269 -7.09 -16.61 22.53
N GLU A 270 -6.86 -16.93 21.26
CA GLU A 270 -6.75 -15.93 20.17
C GLU A 270 -8.06 -15.15 20.02
N ALA A 271 -9.20 -15.83 20.10
CA ALA A 271 -10.51 -15.17 19.98
C ALA A 271 -10.74 -14.12 21.10
N GLU A 272 -10.40 -14.46 22.34
CA GLU A 272 -10.54 -13.58 23.50
C GLU A 272 -9.55 -12.41 23.46
N GLU A 273 -8.29 -12.66 23.12
CA GLU A 273 -7.26 -11.63 22.96
C GLU A 273 -7.67 -10.59 21.91
N LEU A 274 -8.07 -11.06 20.72
CA LEU A 274 -8.47 -10.17 19.63
C LEU A 274 -9.76 -9.41 19.97
N GLU A 275 -10.69 -10.02 20.74
CA GLU A 275 -11.89 -9.32 21.19
C GLU A 275 -11.58 -8.22 22.21
N ALA A 276 -10.66 -8.47 23.16
CA ALA A 276 -10.19 -7.46 24.08
C ALA A 276 -9.54 -6.29 23.33
N TYR A 277 -8.69 -6.58 22.33
CA TYR A 277 -8.07 -5.56 21.48
C TYR A 277 -9.12 -4.70 20.75
N ARG A 278 -10.15 -5.33 20.16
CA ARG A 278 -11.24 -4.59 19.46
C ARG A 278 -12.00 -3.65 20.37
N LYS A 279 -12.31 -4.06 21.61
CA LYS A 279 -13.04 -3.21 22.56
C LYS A 279 -12.31 -1.90 22.85
N ILE A 280 -10.98 -1.93 22.85
CA ILE A 280 -10.14 -0.76 23.15
C ILE A 280 -9.92 0.08 21.87
N HIS A 281 -9.54 -0.56 20.77
CA HIS A 281 -9.03 0.14 19.59
C HIS A 281 -10.04 0.32 18.44
N PHE A 282 -11.12 -0.45 18.44
CA PHE A 282 -12.15 -0.42 17.38
C PHE A 282 -13.57 -0.34 17.96
N PRO A 283 -13.90 0.69 18.78
CA PRO A 283 -15.20 0.80 19.44
C PRO A 283 -16.38 0.84 18.46
N ALA A 284 -16.22 1.49 17.30
CA ALA A 284 -17.22 1.50 16.24
C ALA A 284 -17.50 0.09 15.67
N LEU A 285 -16.46 -0.73 15.50
CA LEU A 285 -16.60 -2.12 15.06
C LEU A 285 -17.30 -2.97 16.13
N THR A 286 -16.97 -2.76 17.41
CA THR A 286 -17.64 -3.41 18.54
C THR A 286 -19.13 -3.04 18.59
N LEU A 287 -19.48 -1.79 18.35
CA LEU A 287 -20.88 -1.36 18.26
C LEU A 287 -21.60 -1.99 17.07
N LEU A 288 -20.95 -2.04 15.90
CA LEU A 288 -21.49 -2.71 14.70
C LEU A 288 -21.75 -4.20 14.94
N LYS A 289 -20.85 -4.91 15.62
CA LYS A 289 -21.05 -6.32 16.01
C LYS A 289 -22.29 -6.54 16.87
N LYS A 290 -22.63 -5.58 17.74
CA LYS A 290 -23.81 -5.66 18.61
C LYS A 290 -25.10 -5.31 17.89
N THR A 291 -25.04 -4.40 16.92
CA THR A 291 -26.23 -3.83 16.26
C THR A 291 -26.58 -4.52 14.93
N ARG A 292 -25.63 -5.26 14.34
CA ARG A 292 -25.81 -5.92 13.04
C ARG A 292 -25.23 -7.33 13.06
N LYS A 293 -25.89 -8.24 12.34
CA LYS A 293 -25.37 -9.58 12.08
C LYS A 293 -24.23 -9.49 11.06
N LEU A 294 -22.99 -9.69 11.52
CA LEU A 294 -21.81 -9.73 10.66
C LEU A 294 -21.58 -11.16 10.10
N PRO A 295 -20.86 -11.30 8.97
CA PRO A 295 -20.50 -12.61 8.44
C PRO A 295 -19.65 -13.41 9.43
N SER A 296 -19.79 -14.75 9.42
CA SER A 296 -18.97 -15.62 10.25
C SER A 296 -17.49 -15.60 9.81
N PRO A 297 -16.53 -15.91 10.70
CA PRO A 297 -15.11 -16.01 10.33
C PRO A 297 -14.85 -16.94 9.13
N ALA A 298 -15.57 -18.06 9.06
CA ALA A 298 -15.50 -18.99 7.94
C ALA A 298 -15.99 -18.37 6.62
N ALA A 299 -17.08 -17.59 6.66
CA ALA A 299 -17.60 -16.89 5.48
C ALA A 299 -16.65 -15.76 5.02
N LEU A 300 -16.06 -15.02 5.97
CA LEU A 300 -15.04 -14.01 5.66
C LEU A 300 -13.83 -14.64 4.96
N ARG A 301 -13.37 -15.80 5.44
CA ARG A 301 -12.25 -16.52 4.82
C ARG A 301 -12.62 -17.08 3.44
N SER A 302 -13.79 -17.70 3.29
CA SER A 302 -14.21 -18.27 2.01
C SER A 302 -14.42 -17.21 0.92
N GLU A 303 -14.81 -15.99 1.29
CA GLU A 303 -14.89 -14.83 0.39
C GLU A 303 -13.55 -14.09 0.17
N GLY A 304 -12.47 -14.55 0.82
CA GLY A 304 -11.14 -13.95 0.69
C GLY A 304 -11.01 -12.59 1.35
N LEU A 305 -11.81 -12.30 2.38
CA LEU A 305 -11.76 -11.04 3.13
C LEU A 305 -10.69 -11.04 4.22
N CYS A 306 -10.20 -12.22 4.64
CA CYS A 306 -9.09 -12.33 5.59
C CYS A 306 -7.73 -12.07 4.92
N PRO A 307 -6.75 -11.43 5.59
CA PRO A 307 -5.35 -11.48 5.20
C PRO A 307 -4.82 -12.92 5.22
N LEU A 308 -3.82 -13.21 4.39
CA LEU A 308 -3.11 -14.49 4.48
C LEU A 308 -2.25 -14.54 5.74
N THR A 309 -2.20 -15.70 6.39
CA THR A 309 -1.25 -15.95 7.49
C THR A 309 0.19 -16.05 6.96
N PRO A 310 1.21 -15.95 7.83
CA PRO A 310 2.60 -16.21 7.41
C PRO A 310 2.81 -17.61 6.81
N GLU A 311 2.10 -18.62 7.31
CA GLU A 311 2.13 -19.99 6.77
C GLU A 311 1.48 -20.08 5.38
N GLU A 312 0.35 -19.39 5.16
CA GLU A 312 -0.29 -19.30 3.85
C GLU A 312 0.58 -18.53 2.85
N ALA A 313 1.24 -17.46 3.31
CA ALA A 313 2.15 -16.67 2.50
C ALA A 313 3.36 -17.49 2.04
N VAL A 314 4.01 -18.25 2.94
CA VAL A 314 5.16 -19.09 2.58
C VAL A 314 4.77 -20.22 1.62
N LEU A 315 3.59 -20.82 1.80
CA LEU A 315 3.06 -21.83 0.89
C LEU A 315 2.80 -21.24 -0.51
N MET A 316 2.24 -20.04 -0.58
CA MET A 316 2.03 -19.34 -1.85
C MET A 316 3.37 -19.08 -2.56
N LEU A 317 4.36 -18.51 -1.87
CA LEU A 317 5.67 -18.22 -2.46
C LEU A 317 6.39 -19.48 -2.94
N SER A 318 6.37 -20.54 -2.12
CA SER A 318 6.97 -21.84 -2.49
C SER A 318 6.29 -22.43 -3.72
N ALA A 319 4.95 -22.39 -3.78
CA ALA A 319 4.19 -22.91 -4.92
C ALA A 319 4.38 -22.10 -6.21
N LEU A 320 4.65 -20.80 -6.10
CA LEU A 320 5.00 -19.96 -7.25
C LEU A 320 6.36 -20.34 -7.85
N GLY A 321 7.25 -20.93 -7.07
CA GLY A 321 8.56 -21.40 -7.51
C GLY A 321 9.74 -20.56 -7.04
N PHE A 322 9.54 -19.64 -6.08
CA PHE A 322 10.65 -19.05 -5.34
C PHE A 322 11.38 -20.15 -4.56
N ASN A 323 12.72 -20.08 -4.52
CA ASN A 323 13.54 -21.13 -3.93
C ASN A 323 14.17 -20.70 -2.58
N ARG A 324 14.88 -21.61 -1.91
CA ARG A 324 15.48 -21.31 -0.59
C ARG A 324 16.54 -20.20 -0.62
N ARG A 325 17.14 -19.93 -1.79
CA ARG A 325 18.16 -18.90 -1.99
C ARG A 325 17.55 -17.51 -2.24
N THR A 326 16.25 -17.41 -2.55
CA THR A 326 15.57 -16.12 -2.72
C THR A 326 15.82 -15.23 -1.51
N ARG A 327 16.34 -14.03 -1.73
CA ARG A 327 16.44 -13.02 -0.69
C ARG A 327 15.09 -12.34 -0.54
N VAL A 328 14.46 -12.51 0.62
CA VAL A 328 13.12 -12.00 0.90
C VAL A 328 13.20 -10.86 1.91
N PHE A 329 12.87 -9.64 1.49
CA PHE A 329 12.65 -8.51 2.37
C PHE A 329 11.21 -8.53 2.88
N VAL A 330 11.00 -8.72 4.18
CA VAL A 330 9.66 -8.67 4.77
C VAL A 330 9.36 -7.26 5.28
N ALA A 331 8.33 -6.66 4.70
CA ALA A 331 7.76 -5.39 5.13
C ALA A 331 6.54 -5.64 6.04
N GLY A 332 6.46 -4.85 7.10
CA GLY A 332 5.54 -5.02 8.23
C GLY A 332 6.26 -4.82 9.56
N ALA A 333 5.50 -4.69 10.64
CA ALA A 333 6.05 -4.49 11.99
C ALA A 333 5.26 -5.31 13.02
N ASN A 334 5.91 -5.89 14.04
CA ASN A 334 5.21 -6.59 15.12
C ASN A 334 4.16 -7.62 14.64
N ILE A 335 4.58 -8.53 13.76
CA ILE A 335 3.73 -9.60 13.22
C ILE A 335 3.05 -10.36 14.36
N TYR A 336 1.73 -10.50 14.32
CA TYR A 336 0.94 -11.15 15.37
C TYR A 336 1.41 -12.60 15.56
N GLY A 337 1.60 -13.00 16.82
CA GLY A 337 2.21 -14.29 17.19
C GLY A 337 3.74 -14.36 17.04
N GLY A 338 4.38 -13.29 16.57
CA GLY A 338 5.84 -13.10 16.62
C GLY A 338 6.65 -14.22 15.95
N PRO A 339 7.83 -14.58 16.52
CA PRO A 339 8.71 -15.60 15.94
C PRO A 339 8.03 -16.94 15.69
N SER A 340 7.06 -17.33 16.52
CA SER A 340 6.34 -18.60 16.38
C SER A 340 5.55 -18.69 15.06
N ARG A 341 4.90 -17.59 14.66
CA ARG A 341 4.15 -17.50 13.39
C ARG A 341 5.09 -17.33 12.19
N LEU A 342 6.24 -16.70 12.39
CA LEU A 342 7.24 -16.52 11.33
C LEU A 342 8.10 -17.76 11.07
N ALA A 343 8.08 -18.76 11.95
CA ALA A 343 8.95 -19.94 11.87
C ALA A 343 8.87 -20.66 10.50
N ALA A 344 7.67 -20.82 9.95
CA ALA A 344 7.50 -21.46 8.63
C ALA A 344 8.18 -20.66 7.51
N LEU A 345 8.07 -19.33 7.57
CA LEU A 345 8.67 -18.40 6.60
C LEU A 345 10.21 -18.44 6.71
N THR A 346 10.77 -18.34 7.92
CA THR A 346 12.22 -18.33 8.13
C THR A 346 12.87 -19.70 7.86
N ASN A 347 12.16 -20.81 8.10
CA ASN A 347 12.68 -22.15 7.83
C ASN A 347 12.76 -22.47 6.33
N LEU A 348 11.82 -21.96 5.53
CA LEU A 348 11.79 -22.18 4.08
C LEU A 348 12.59 -21.13 3.29
N PHE A 349 12.66 -19.89 3.79
CA PHE A 349 13.44 -18.80 3.22
C PHE A 349 14.48 -18.28 4.23
N PRO A 350 15.64 -18.96 4.37
CA PRO A 350 16.67 -18.59 5.33
C PRO A 350 17.32 -17.23 5.06
N ASN A 351 17.31 -16.74 3.82
CA ASN A 351 17.82 -15.43 3.42
C ASN A 351 16.82 -14.28 3.67
N LEU A 352 15.87 -14.50 4.58
CA LEU A 352 14.87 -13.51 4.95
C LEU A 352 15.48 -12.40 5.81
N VAL A 353 15.22 -11.16 5.40
CA VAL A 353 15.67 -9.95 6.06
C VAL A 353 14.50 -9.01 6.34
N THR A 354 14.63 -8.20 7.37
CA THR A 354 13.71 -7.11 7.71
C THR A 354 14.53 -5.83 7.87
N LYS A 355 13.88 -4.67 7.93
CA LYS A 355 14.59 -3.39 8.15
C LYS A 355 15.39 -3.40 9.45
N GLU A 356 14.87 -4.04 10.50
CA GLU A 356 15.52 -4.17 11.81
C GLU A 356 16.77 -5.07 11.78
N LYS A 357 16.85 -6.01 10.82
CA LYS A 357 18.06 -6.82 10.59
C LYS A 357 19.07 -6.15 9.69
N LEU A 358 18.61 -5.24 8.82
CA LEU A 358 19.43 -4.61 7.80
C LEU A 358 20.05 -3.31 8.29
N LEU A 359 19.39 -2.58 9.18
CA LEU A 359 19.89 -1.39 9.84
C LEU A 359 20.49 -1.77 11.20
N SER A 360 21.57 -1.10 11.60
CA SER A 360 22.14 -1.26 12.93
C SER A 360 21.19 -0.70 13.99
N ALA A 361 21.43 -1.03 15.26
CA ALA A 361 20.65 -0.47 16.36
C ALA A 361 20.65 1.06 16.34
N SER A 362 21.80 1.71 16.12
CA SER A 362 21.92 3.18 16.08
C SER A 362 21.26 3.80 14.84
N GLU A 363 21.22 3.08 13.72
CA GLU A 363 20.61 3.59 12.47
C GLU A 363 19.08 3.51 12.51
N ILE A 364 18.51 2.54 13.23
CA ILE A 364 17.05 2.37 13.32
C ILE A 364 16.43 3.02 14.55
N GLU A 365 17.20 3.21 15.63
CA GLU A 365 16.73 3.83 16.88
C GLU A 365 15.98 5.16 16.67
N PRO A 366 16.43 6.08 15.78
CA PRO A 366 15.74 7.34 15.53
C PRO A 366 14.32 7.20 14.97
N PHE A 367 13.92 5.99 14.56
CA PHE A 367 12.61 5.68 14.00
C PHE A 367 11.79 4.75 14.91
N ALA A 368 12.36 4.21 15.99
CA ALA A 368 11.77 3.11 16.76
C ALA A 368 10.37 3.42 17.33
N ASN A 369 10.13 4.68 17.72
CA ASN A 369 8.84 5.16 18.24
C ASN A 369 7.93 5.78 17.17
N PHE A 370 8.36 5.80 15.91
CA PHE A 370 7.66 6.46 14.80
C PHE A 370 7.25 5.42 13.74
N SER A 371 6.17 4.71 14.02
CA SER A 371 5.65 3.63 13.15
C SER A 371 5.43 4.06 11.69
N SER A 372 5.09 5.32 11.45
CA SER A 372 4.87 5.94 10.14
C SER A 372 6.18 6.10 9.39
N GLN A 373 7.25 6.50 10.08
CA GLN A 373 8.59 6.60 9.49
C GLN A 373 9.14 5.20 9.19
N LEU A 374 8.94 4.22 10.08
CA LEU A 374 9.27 2.81 9.83
C LEU A 374 8.48 2.24 8.64
N ALA A 375 7.20 2.58 8.51
CA ALA A 375 6.38 2.18 7.37
C ALA A 375 6.82 2.87 6.06
N ALA A 376 7.43 4.06 6.12
CA ALA A 376 8.04 4.70 4.96
C ALA A 376 9.28 3.92 4.47
N LEU A 377 10.09 3.38 5.38
CA LEU A 377 11.21 2.49 5.02
C LEU A 377 10.70 1.19 4.38
N ASP A 378 9.62 0.61 4.91
CA ASP A 378 8.95 -0.54 4.29
C ASP A 378 8.43 -0.22 2.88
N PHE A 379 7.87 0.98 2.68
CA PHE A 379 7.44 1.47 1.36
C PHE A 379 8.63 1.52 0.39
N ILE A 380 9.74 2.14 0.78
CA ILE A 380 10.97 2.25 -0.03
C ILE A 380 11.51 0.87 -0.42
N GLY A 381 11.63 -0.04 0.54
CA GLY A 381 12.09 -1.40 0.28
C GLY A 381 11.17 -2.16 -0.69
N CYS A 382 9.85 -2.00 -0.55
CA CYS A 382 8.87 -2.67 -1.42
C CYS A 382 8.81 -2.10 -2.84
N THR A 383 8.95 -0.78 -3.02
CA THR A 383 8.92 -0.18 -4.35
C THR A 383 10.19 -0.47 -5.14
N ALA A 384 11.34 -0.56 -4.48
CA ALA A 384 12.64 -0.77 -5.11
C ALA A 384 13.02 -2.23 -5.39
N ALA A 385 12.31 -3.20 -4.81
CA ALA A 385 12.59 -4.63 -5.02
C ALA A 385 12.33 -5.07 -6.47
N ASP A 386 12.97 -6.15 -6.92
CA ASP A 386 12.77 -6.68 -8.27
C ASP A 386 11.36 -7.24 -8.43
N ALA A 387 10.90 -8.01 -7.45
CA ALA A 387 9.52 -8.48 -7.34
C ALA A 387 8.87 -8.02 -6.04
N PHE A 388 7.57 -7.77 -6.07
CA PHE A 388 6.77 -7.44 -4.88
C PHE A 388 5.61 -8.42 -4.71
N ALA A 389 5.48 -9.03 -3.55
CA ALA A 389 4.35 -9.86 -3.16
C ALA A 389 3.61 -9.25 -1.96
N MET A 390 2.30 -9.45 -1.91
CA MET A 390 1.46 -8.97 -0.82
C MET A 390 0.62 -10.10 -0.24
N THR A 391 0.34 -10.08 1.06
CA THR A 391 -0.59 -11.03 1.70
C THR A 391 -2.02 -10.53 1.80
N ASP A 392 -2.20 -9.21 1.79
CA ASP A 392 -3.51 -8.58 1.78
C ASP A 392 -3.58 -7.44 0.76
N SER A 393 -4.35 -7.67 -0.29
CA SER A 393 -4.66 -6.63 -1.29
C SER A 393 -5.65 -5.59 -0.78
N GLY A 394 -6.20 -5.71 0.44
CA GLY A 394 -6.98 -4.66 1.10
C GLY A 394 -6.12 -3.53 1.67
N SER A 395 -4.86 -3.82 2.00
CA SER A 395 -3.94 -2.85 2.60
C SER A 395 -3.61 -1.67 1.69
N GLN A 396 -3.59 -0.48 2.28
CA GLN A 396 -3.24 0.77 1.60
C GLN A 396 -1.76 0.81 1.16
N LEU A 397 -0.84 0.22 1.92
CA LEU A 397 0.57 0.09 1.50
C LEU A 397 0.65 -0.71 0.20
N SER A 398 0.01 -1.88 0.16
CA SER A 398 0.01 -2.74 -1.04
C SER A 398 -0.58 -2.02 -2.25
N SER A 399 -1.59 -1.17 -2.04
CA SER A 399 -2.18 -0.32 -3.08
C SER A 399 -1.15 0.65 -3.65
N LEU A 400 -0.57 1.49 -2.79
CA LEU A 400 0.38 2.53 -3.19
C LEU A 400 1.67 1.94 -3.80
N VAL A 401 2.22 0.88 -3.21
CA VAL A 401 3.41 0.20 -3.77
C VAL A 401 3.11 -0.34 -5.16
N SER A 402 1.95 -0.99 -5.36
CA SER A 402 1.56 -1.49 -6.68
C SER A 402 1.48 -0.37 -7.71
N GLY A 403 0.82 0.75 -7.38
CA GLY A 403 0.74 1.87 -8.31
C GLY A 403 2.10 2.53 -8.54
N TYR A 404 2.92 2.71 -7.51
CA TYR A 404 4.27 3.28 -7.65
C TYR A 404 5.14 2.44 -8.58
N ARG A 405 5.12 1.11 -8.41
CA ARG A 405 5.85 0.18 -9.28
C ARG A 405 5.33 0.20 -10.72
N VAL A 406 4.02 0.35 -10.93
CA VAL A 406 3.46 0.51 -12.28
C VAL A 406 3.87 1.84 -12.90
N TYR A 407 3.84 2.93 -12.12
CA TYR A 407 4.14 4.28 -12.58
C TYR A 407 5.62 4.42 -12.94
N TYR A 408 6.53 4.11 -12.02
CA TYR A 408 7.97 4.31 -12.20
C TYR A 408 8.71 3.10 -12.79
N GLY A 409 8.12 1.90 -12.72
CA GLY A 409 8.79 0.68 -13.14
C GLY A 409 8.78 0.40 -14.64
N GLY A 410 8.18 1.26 -15.47
CA GLY A 410 8.18 1.13 -16.93
C GLY A 410 7.60 -0.19 -17.45
N GLY A 411 6.70 -0.80 -16.69
CA GLY A 411 6.15 -2.12 -16.99
C GLY A 411 7.09 -3.30 -16.73
N ARG A 412 8.18 -3.13 -15.99
CA ARG A 412 9.20 -4.18 -15.73
C ARG A 412 9.21 -4.71 -14.31
N MET A 413 8.43 -4.11 -13.40
CA MET A 413 8.46 -4.40 -11.96
C MET A 413 7.26 -5.28 -11.55
N PRO A 414 7.39 -6.63 -11.60
CA PRO A 414 6.27 -7.52 -11.35
C PRO A 414 5.70 -7.36 -9.94
N THR A 415 4.37 -7.48 -9.86
CA THR A 415 3.63 -7.47 -8.59
C THR A 415 2.75 -8.71 -8.47
N ILE A 416 2.96 -9.48 -7.41
CA ILE A 416 2.27 -10.72 -7.08
C ILE A 416 1.13 -10.41 -6.14
N ARG A 417 -0.09 -10.45 -6.67
CA ARG A 417 -1.32 -10.23 -5.91
C ARG A 417 -2.05 -11.57 -5.68
N PRO A 418 -2.35 -11.96 -4.43
CA PRO A 418 -3.11 -13.17 -4.17
C PRO A 418 -4.56 -13.01 -4.60
N ASN A 419 -5.11 -14.01 -5.27
CA ASN A 419 -6.57 -14.17 -5.33
C ASN A 419 -7.03 -14.85 -4.05
N LYS A 420 -7.21 -14.07 -2.97
CA LYS A 420 -7.45 -14.61 -1.62
C LYS A 420 -8.65 -15.56 -1.54
N ARG A 421 -9.73 -15.28 -2.28
CA ARG A 421 -10.91 -16.17 -2.39
C ARG A 421 -10.56 -17.53 -2.98
N ARG A 422 -9.84 -17.55 -4.11
CA ARG A 422 -9.39 -18.82 -4.72
C ARG A 422 -8.37 -19.54 -3.85
N LEU A 423 -7.44 -18.81 -3.24
CA LEU A 423 -6.43 -19.38 -2.35
C LEU A 423 -7.08 -20.01 -1.11
N ALA A 424 -8.08 -19.38 -0.48
CA ALA A 424 -8.82 -19.96 0.63
C ALA A 424 -9.39 -21.34 0.28
N GLY A 425 -10.04 -21.47 -0.88
CA GLY A 425 -10.55 -22.77 -1.36
C GLY A 425 -9.46 -23.81 -1.67
N ILE A 426 -8.25 -23.39 -2.04
CA ILE A 426 -7.10 -24.29 -2.25
C ILE A 426 -6.54 -24.74 -0.88
N PHE A 427 -6.35 -23.80 0.05
CA PHE A 427 -5.81 -24.06 1.38
C PHE A 427 -6.71 -24.96 2.23
N MET A 428 -8.04 -24.89 2.07
CA MET A 428 -8.97 -25.81 2.73
C MET A 428 -8.77 -27.29 2.35
N LYS A 429 -8.08 -27.59 1.25
CA LYS A 429 -7.77 -28.96 0.80
C LYS A 429 -6.36 -29.41 1.18
N ASN A 430 -5.69 -28.73 2.10
CA ASN A 430 -4.28 -28.96 2.47
C ASN A 430 -3.95 -30.40 2.93
N SER A 431 -4.90 -31.12 3.50
CA SER A 431 -4.70 -32.50 3.98
C SER A 431 -4.80 -33.54 2.86
N THR A 432 -5.51 -33.23 1.78
CA THR A 432 -5.83 -34.18 0.70
C THR A 432 -5.15 -33.86 -0.63
N ILE A 433 -4.75 -32.61 -0.86
CA ILE A 433 -4.17 -32.18 -2.13
C ILE A 433 -2.70 -32.62 -2.26
N GLU A 434 -2.32 -33.12 -3.43
CA GLU A 434 -0.91 -33.35 -3.77
C GLU A 434 -0.18 -32.03 -4.03
N TRP A 435 1.13 -32.00 -3.75
CA TRP A 435 1.95 -30.78 -3.92
C TRP A 435 1.89 -30.24 -5.35
N LYS A 436 2.06 -31.09 -6.36
CA LYS A 436 2.04 -30.68 -7.78
C LYS A 436 0.69 -30.05 -8.18
N VAL A 437 -0.42 -30.60 -7.67
CA VAL A 437 -1.77 -30.04 -7.91
C VAL A 437 -1.94 -28.71 -7.18
N PHE A 438 -1.42 -28.60 -5.95
CA PHE A 438 -1.41 -27.36 -5.19
C PHE A 438 -0.64 -26.26 -5.93
N GLU A 439 0.58 -26.54 -6.39
CA GLU A 439 1.41 -25.60 -7.18
C GLU A 439 0.67 -25.07 -8.41
N GLN A 440 0.11 -25.98 -9.21
CA GLN A 440 -0.64 -25.62 -10.42
C GLN A 440 -1.82 -24.70 -10.11
N ARG A 441 -2.57 -24.98 -9.04
CA ARG A 441 -3.72 -24.18 -8.64
C ARG A 441 -3.32 -22.81 -8.10
N VAL A 442 -2.28 -22.72 -7.28
CA VAL A 442 -1.75 -21.45 -6.77
C VAL A 442 -1.23 -20.58 -7.92
N ARG A 443 -0.39 -21.15 -8.81
CA ARG A 443 0.13 -20.44 -9.98
C ARG A 443 -0.99 -19.92 -10.87
N LYS A 444 -2.02 -20.75 -11.13
CA LYS A 444 -3.21 -20.33 -11.89
C LYS A 444 -3.96 -19.18 -11.19
N ALA A 445 -4.18 -19.28 -9.87
CA ALA A 445 -4.89 -18.26 -9.11
C ALA A 445 -4.16 -16.91 -9.10
N VAL A 446 -2.83 -16.92 -8.99
CA VAL A 446 -2.00 -15.71 -9.03
C VAL A 446 -1.88 -15.15 -10.45
N ARG A 447 -1.70 -15.98 -11.47
CA ARG A 447 -1.65 -15.49 -12.87
C ARG A 447 -2.90 -14.72 -13.29
N GLN A 448 -4.06 -15.12 -12.80
CA GLN A 448 -5.33 -14.43 -13.06
C GLN A 448 -5.44 -13.04 -12.42
N THR A 449 -4.53 -12.66 -11.52
CA THR A 449 -4.51 -11.30 -10.96
C THR A 449 -3.51 -10.40 -11.66
N LYS A 450 -2.64 -10.94 -12.53
CA LYS A 450 -1.58 -10.25 -13.28
C LYS A 450 -2.04 -9.61 -14.60
N HIS A 451 -3.35 -9.50 -14.86
CA HIS A 451 -3.82 -8.87 -16.09
C HIS A 451 -3.41 -7.40 -16.17
N VAL A 452 -2.79 -7.02 -17.29
CA VAL A 452 -2.50 -5.64 -17.64
C VAL A 452 -3.75 -5.06 -18.30
N PHE A 453 -4.36 -4.09 -17.64
CA PHE A 453 -5.55 -3.40 -18.13
C PHE A 453 -5.50 -1.91 -17.78
N GLU A 454 -6.23 -1.12 -18.55
CA GLU A 454 -6.59 0.25 -18.16
C GLU A 454 -7.41 0.24 -16.88
N ARG A 455 -7.19 1.25 -16.03
CA ARG A 455 -7.89 1.44 -14.76
C ARG A 455 -9.40 1.25 -14.94
N PRO A 456 -10.01 0.25 -14.28
CA PRO A 456 -11.44 0.08 -14.35
C PRO A 456 -12.14 1.24 -13.63
N LYS A 457 -13.31 1.65 -14.13
CA LYS A 457 -14.12 2.72 -13.52
C LYS A 457 -14.40 2.44 -12.04
N GLY A 458 -14.28 3.46 -11.21
CA GLY A 458 -14.43 3.43 -9.76
C GLY A 458 -13.21 2.86 -9.02
N ARG A 459 -12.19 2.35 -9.72
CA ARG A 459 -10.99 1.79 -9.07
C ARG A 459 -9.95 2.87 -8.80
N SER A 460 -9.29 2.70 -7.65
CA SER A 460 -8.27 3.60 -7.15
C SER A 460 -7.09 3.78 -8.11
N VAL A 461 -6.77 5.05 -8.42
CA VAL A 461 -5.54 5.43 -9.15
C VAL A 461 -4.26 5.05 -8.41
N TYR A 462 -4.32 4.94 -7.08
CA TYR A 462 -3.16 4.61 -6.25
C TYR A 462 -2.66 3.18 -6.49
N ARG A 463 -3.54 2.26 -6.92
CA ARG A 463 -3.17 0.90 -7.34
C ARG A 463 -3.08 0.75 -8.85
N PHE A 464 -4.00 1.40 -9.57
CA PHE A 464 -4.17 1.24 -11.00
C PHE A 464 -3.95 2.59 -11.71
N PRO A 465 -2.70 3.07 -11.84
CA PRO A 465 -2.42 4.36 -12.47
C PRO A 465 -2.43 4.31 -14.01
N ARG A 466 -2.71 3.17 -14.63
CA ARG A 466 -2.84 3.05 -16.10
C ARG A 466 -4.16 3.67 -16.57
N CYS A 467 -4.22 5.00 -16.56
CA CYS A 467 -5.33 5.80 -17.05
C CYS A 467 -4.79 7.15 -17.52
N LYS A 468 -5.46 7.79 -18.48
CA LYS A 468 -4.97 9.01 -19.17
C LYS A 468 -4.71 10.19 -18.23
N GLU A 469 -5.33 10.18 -17.05
CA GLU A 469 -5.13 11.18 -16.02
C GLU A 469 -3.78 11.02 -15.30
N CYS A 470 -3.28 9.79 -15.14
CA CYS A 470 -2.02 9.49 -14.47
C CYS A 470 -0.87 9.19 -15.45
N MET A 471 -1.12 8.44 -16.51
CA MET A 471 -0.15 7.89 -17.44
C MET A 471 -0.61 8.06 -18.89
N CYS A 472 0.32 8.03 -19.83
CA CYS A 472 0.08 8.23 -21.26
C CYS A 472 0.53 7.00 -22.05
N VAL A 473 -0.06 6.77 -23.22
CA VAL A 473 0.36 5.69 -24.14
C VAL A 473 1.28 6.27 -25.21
N ALA A 474 2.35 5.56 -25.55
CA ALA A 474 3.42 6.04 -26.44
C ALA A 474 2.94 6.58 -27.81
N GLU A 475 1.83 6.08 -28.35
CA GLU A 475 1.25 6.57 -29.62
C GLU A 475 0.65 7.99 -29.51
N GLU A 476 0.21 8.43 -28.32
CA GLU A 476 -0.29 9.79 -28.09
C GLU A 476 0.82 10.80 -27.75
N ALA A 477 1.95 10.33 -27.21
CA ALA A 477 3.11 11.19 -26.90
C ALA A 477 3.81 11.70 -28.16
N ALA A 478 3.91 10.87 -29.20
CA ALA A 478 4.44 11.27 -30.51
C ALA A 478 3.54 12.30 -31.21
N ALA A 479 2.22 12.17 -31.07
CA ALA A 479 1.25 13.13 -31.63
C ALA A 479 1.32 14.50 -30.95
N ALA A 480 1.52 14.55 -29.62
CA ALA A 480 1.69 15.80 -28.87
C ALA A 480 2.99 16.55 -29.24
N ASP A 481 4.08 15.83 -29.51
CA ASP A 481 5.34 16.39 -29.99
C ASP A 481 5.27 16.89 -31.45
N VAL A 482 4.47 16.24 -32.30
CA VAL A 482 4.26 16.70 -33.68
C VAL A 482 3.40 17.97 -33.71
N VAL A 483 2.38 18.09 -32.87
CA VAL A 483 1.50 19.28 -32.80
C VAL A 483 2.24 20.51 -32.23
N THR A 484 3.14 20.31 -31.27
CA THR A 484 3.98 21.40 -30.73
C THR A 484 5.06 21.85 -31.73
N LYS A 485 5.67 20.92 -32.48
CA LYS A 485 6.63 21.25 -33.55
C LYS A 485 5.97 21.93 -34.76
N THR A 486 4.74 21.56 -35.14
CA THR A 486 3.99 22.25 -36.22
C THR A 486 3.49 23.63 -35.81
N LYS A 487 3.15 23.87 -34.54
CA LYS A 487 2.82 25.23 -34.05
C LYS A 487 4.03 26.16 -34.00
N ARG A 488 5.24 25.66 -33.71
CA ARG A 488 6.50 26.44 -33.80
C ARG A 488 6.90 26.77 -35.23
N LYS A 489 6.68 25.85 -36.18
CA LYS A 489 6.94 26.08 -37.63
C LYS A 489 5.96 27.00 -38.34
N ARG A 490 4.82 27.35 -37.73
CA ARG A 490 3.84 28.32 -38.27
C ARG A 490 3.96 29.72 -37.66
N ARG A 491 4.92 29.92 -36.74
CA ARG A 491 5.22 31.21 -36.07
C ARG A 491 6.59 31.80 -36.46
N HIS A 492 7.33 31.10 -37.31
CA HIS A 492 8.39 31.62 -38.16
C HIS A 492 7.89 31.54 -39.60
#